data_AF-A0A968H133-F1
#
_entry.id   AF-A0A968H133-F1
#
_cell.length_a   1.000
_cell.length_b   1.000
_cell.length_c   1.000
_cell.angle_alpha   90.00
_cell.angle_beta   90.00
_cell.angle_gamma   90.00
#
_symmetry.space_group_name_H-M   'P 1'
#
loop_
_entity.id
_entity.type
_entity.pdbx_description
1 polymer ?
#
loop_
_entity_poly.entity_id
_entity_poly.type
_entity_poly.pdbx_seq_one_letter_code
_entity_poly.pdbx_strand_id
1 'polypeptide(L)'
;MAIATELVVLDSSDQAAAVCVVCGNDIAAGEGVTASYRGRVFRFKCPGCFSRFQADPEPFLAGKTGGCCGGAHDHSPASEWRCD
;
A
#
# COMPACT_ATOMS: atom_id res chain seq x y z
N MET A 1 -9.22 -20.47 -5.87
CA MET A 1 -9.09 -19.01 -5.77
C MET A 1 -7.64 -18.66 -6.08
N ALA A 2 -7.36 -18.19 -7.30
CA ALA A 2 -6.02 -18.06 -7.86
C ALA A 2 -5.56 -16.60 -7.80
N ILE A 3 -5.03 -16.16 -6.65
CA ILE A 3 -4.45 -14.82 -6.48
C ILE A 3 -3.05 -14.68 -7.11
N ALA A 4 -2.45 -15.78 -7.59
CA ALA A 4 -1.11 -15.81 -8.17
C ALA A 4 -1.00 -15.22 -9.58
N THR A 5 -2.10 -15.04 -10.33
CA THR A 5 -2.06 -14.51 -11.71
C THR A 5 -1.92 -12.99 -11.77
N GLU A 6 -2.33 -12.25 -10.73
CA GLU A 6 -2.29 -10.78 -10.73
C GLU A 6 -1.02 -10.19 -10.10
N LEU A 7 -0.13 -11.02 -9.56
CA LEU A 7 1.13 -10.59 -8.97
C LEU A 7 2.26 -10.71 -10.00
N VAL A 8 2.77 -9.58 -10.45
CA VAL A 8 3.83 -9.50 -11.46
C VAL A 8 5.10 -8.97 -10.82
N VAL A 9 6.14 -9.80 -10.71
CA VAL A 9 7.47 -9.35 -10.27
C VAL A 9 8.11 -8.50 -11.38
N LEU A 10 8.55 -7.28 -11.05
CA LEU A 10 9.26 -6.38 -11.95
C LEU A 10 10.76 -6.42 -11.65
N ASP A 11 11.55 -6.09 -12.68
CA ASP A 11 13.00 -5.95 -12.54
C ASP A 11 13.33 -4.82 -11.56
N SER A 12 14.24 -5.10 -10.62
CA SER A 12 14.57 -4.20 -9.51
C SER A 12 15.82 -3.36 -9.76
N SER A 13 16.48 -3.55 -10.91
CA SER A 13 17.81 -3.00 -11.20
C SER A 13 17.78 -1.49 -11.49
N ASP A 14 16.68 -0.96 -12.03
CA ASP A 14 16.51 0.48 -12.32
C ASP A 14 15.72 1.24 -11.23
N GLN A 15 15.27 0.52 -10.20
CA GLN A 15 14.30 1.09 -9.26
C GLN A 15 14.97 1.96 -8.19
N ALA A 16 14.48 3.18 -8.01
CA ALA A 16 14.97 4.15 -7.01
C ALA A 16 14.73 3.71 -5.56
N ALA A 17 15.54 4.20 -4.61
CA ALA A 17 15.46 3.82 -3.19
C ALA A 17 14.03 3.87 -2.65
N ALA A 18 13.63 2.81 -1.94
CA ALA A 18 12.25 2.62 -1.49
C ALA A 18 12.21 1.99 -0.09
N VAL A 19 11.05 2.02 0.56
CA VAL A 19 10.86 1.39 1.88
C VAL A 19 10.12 0.07 1.71
N CYS A 20 10.59 -0.96 2.43
CA CYS A 20 9.96 -2.28 2.42
C CYS A 20 8.59 -2.22 3.10
N VAL A 21 7.52 -2.61 2.40
CA VAL A 21 6.14 -2.58 2.94
C VAL A 21 5.88 -3.61 4.04
N VAL A 22 6.73 -4.65 4.15
CA VAL A 22 6.58 -5.74 5.13
C VAL A 22 7.39 -5.48 6.40
N CYS A 23 8.64 -5.02 6.26
CA CYS A 23 9.55 -4.83 7.38
C CYS A 23 9.79 -3.36 7.75
N GLY A 24 9.41 -2.40 6.90
CA GLY A 24 9.67 -0.98 7.13
C GLY A 24 11.12 -0.53 6.93
N ASN A 25 12.01 -1.41 6.46
CA ASN A 25 13.41 -1.09 6.22
C ASN A 25 13.64 -0.40 4.87
N ASP A 26 14.63 0.49 4.84
CA ASP A 26 15.11 1.13 3.61
C ASP A 26 15.76 0.12 2.65
N ILE A 27 15.47 0.31 1.37
CA ILE A 27 15.98 -0.45 0.23
C ILE A 27 16.75 0.55 -0.64
N ALA A 28 18.02 0.25 -0.90
CA ALA A 28 18.83 1.05 -1.80
C ALA A 28 18.28 1.01 -3.24
N ALA A 29 18.63 2.00 -4.04
CA ALA A 29 18.32 1.97 -5.47
C ALA A 29 19.00 0.74 -6.12
N GLY A 30 18.29 0.02 -6.98
CA GLY A 30 18.78 -1.22 -7.60
C GLY A 30 18.71 -2.47 -6.72
N GLU A 31 18.34 -2.34 -5.44
CA GLU A 31 18.25 -3.46 -4.50
C GLU A 31 16.79 -3.89 -4.26
N GLY A 32 16.64 -5.13 -3.77
CA GLY A 32 15.36 -5.70 -3.37
C GLY A 32 14.56 -6.33 -4.51
N VAL A 33 13.29 -6.62 -4.23
CA VAL A 33 12.32 -7.21 -5.15
C VAL A 33 11.17 -6.25 -5.32
N THR A 34 10.79 -5.99 -6.57
CA THR A 34 9.65 -5.14 -6.92
C THR A 34 8.53 -6.02 -7.46
N ALA A 35 7.30 -5.83 -7.03
CA ALA A 35 6.16 -6.56 -7.59
C ALA A 35 4.93 -5.66 -7.74
N SER A 36 4.23 -5.77 -8.87
CA SER A 36 2.93 -5.16 -9.10
C SER A 36 1.83 -6.13 -8.70
N TYR A 37 0.84 -5.65 -7.95
CA TYR A 37 -0.36 -6.40 -7.61
C TYR A 37 -1.59 -5.51 -7.69
N ARG A 38 -2.62 -5.92 -8.46
CA ARG A 38 -3.84 -5.13 -8.73
C ARG A 38 -3.55 -3.69 -9.22
N GLY A 39 -2.51 -3.53 -10.03
CA GLY A 39 -2.07 -2.21 -10.55
C GLY A 39 -1.31 -1.33 -9.53
N ARG A 40 -0.87 -1.89 -8.40
CA ARG A 40 -0.07 -1.20 -7.38
C ARG A 40 1.32 -1.80 -7.30
N VAL A 41 2.35 -0.97 -7.29
CA VAL A 41 3.74 -1.42 -7.17
C VAL A 41 4.14 -1.50 -5.69
N PHE A 42 4.65 -2.65 -5.28
CA PHE A 42 5.16 -2.96 -3.95
C PHE A 42 6.67 -3.25 -4.01
N ARG A 43 7.41 -2.75 -3.02
CA ARG A 43 8.86 -2.95 -2.89
C ARG A 43 9.17 -3.77 -1.64
N PHE A 44 10.05 -4.76 -1.81
CA PHE A 44 10.45 -5.69 -0.76
C PHE A 44 11.97 -5.72 -0.66
N LYS A 45 12.48 -5.66 0.58
CA LYS A 45 13.92 -5.80 0.89
C LYS A 45 14.50 -7.15 0.45
N CYS A 46 13.71 -8.21 0.50
CA CYS A 46 14.15 -9.59 0.29
C CYS A 46 13.01 -10.50 -0.19
N PRO A 47 13.33 -11.65 -0.82
CA PRO A 47 12.33 -12.62 -1.26
C PRO A 47 11.49 -13.18 -0.10
N GLY A 48 12.02 -13.21 1.13
CA GLY A 48 11.24 -13.63 2.30
C GLY A 48 10.07 -12.70 2.62
N CYS A 49 10.25 -11.38 2.45
CA CYS A 49 9.15 -10.42 2.56
C CYS A 49 8.12 -10.62 1.45
N PHE A 50 8.59 -10.88 0.23
CA PHE A 50 7.72 -11.16 -0.92
C PHE A 50 6.88 -12.43 -0.72
N SER A 51 7.45 -13.52 -0.21
CA SER A 51 6.69 -14.73 0.14
C SER A 51 5.62 -14.48 1.19
N ARG A 52 5.87 -13.59 2.15
CA ARG A 52 4.88 -13.24 3.18
C ARG A 52 3.70 -12.45 2.59
N PHE A 53 3.99 -11.57 1.65
CA PHE A 53 2.96 -10.85 0.89
C PHE A 53 2.17 -11.79 -0.03
N GLN A 54 2.84 -12.76 -0.68
CA GLN A 54 2.17 -13.79 -1.48
C GLN A 54 1.23 -14.67 -0.66
N ALA A 55 1.62 -14.97 0.59
CA ALA A 55 0.80 -15.77 1.49
C ALA A 55 -0.48 -15.03 1.90
N ASP A 56 -0.39 -13.74 2.22
CA ASP A 56 -1.51 -12.96 2.75
C ASP A 56 -1.47 -11.49 2.26
N PRO A 57 -1.95 -11.20 1.04
CA PRO A 57 -1.93 -9.84 0.49
C PRO A 57 -3.15 -8.99 0.89
N GLU A 58 -4.23 -9.61 1.37
CA GLU A 58 -5.47 -8.94 1.78
C GLU A 58 -5.28 -7.79 2.77
N PRO A 59 -4.54 -7.94 3.89
CA PRO A 59 -4.36 -6.84 4.84
C PRO A 59 -3.57 -5.67 4.24
N PHE A 60 -2.63 -5.95 3.35
CA PHE A 60 -1.86 -4.92 2.64
C PHE A 60 -2.67 -4.19 1.57
N LEU A 61 -3.68 -4.87 1.00
CA LEU A 61 -4.62 -4.27 0.06
C LEU A 61 -5.72 -3.46 0.76
N ALA A 62 -6.21 -3.95 1.91
CA ALA A 62 -7.29 -3.36 2.69
C ALA A 62 -6.96 -1.96 3.21
N GLY A 63 -5.67 -1.61 3.31
CA GLY A 63 -5.19 -0.27 3.71
C GLY A 63 -5.39 0.85 2.68
N LYS A 64 -6.00 0.58 1.51
CA LYS A 64 -6.37 1.62 0.52
C LYS A 64 -7.80 1.41 0.08
N THR A 65 -8.73 1.84 0.93
CA THR A 65 -9.91 2.55 0.43
C THR A 65 -9.39 3.73 -0.39
N GLY A 66 -9.33 3.56 -1.71
CA GLY A 66 -9.32 4.67 -2.64
C GLY A 66 -10.62 5.45 -2.44
N GLY A 67 -10.49 6.76 -2.23
CA GLY A 67 -11.52 7.60 -1.68
C GLY A 67 -12.86 7.60 -2.43
N CYS A 68 -13.92 7.83 -1.68
CA CYS A 68 -15.13 8.43 -2.18
C CYS A 68 -15.02 9.95 -2.00
N CYS A 69 -14.92 10.68 -3.09
CA CYS A 69 -15.51 12.01 -3.14
C CYS A 69 -17.02 11.83 -2.88
N GLY A 70 -17.49 12.28 -1.71
CA GLY A 70 -18.91 12.16 -1.33
C GLY A 70 -19.15 12.38 0.16
N GLY A 71 -18.77 13.55 0.66
CA GLY A 71 -19.04 13.92 2.05
C GLY A 71 -18.18 15.08 2.47
N ALA A 72 -18.60 16.29 2.09
CA ALA A 72 -18.33 17.44 2.95
C ALA A 72 -18.69 17.01 4.38
N HIS A 73 -17.69 16.90 5.25
CA HIS A 73 -17.96 17.15 6.66
C HIS A 73 -18.21 18.66 6.73
N ASP A 74 -19.43 19.00 6.36
CA ASP A 74 -20.13 20.10 6.95
C ASP A 74 -20.00 19.94 8.47
N HIS A 75 -19.11 20.73 9.05
CA HIS A 75 -19.28 21.15 10.43
C HIS A 75 -20.16 22.40 10.38
N SER A 76 -21.45 22.23 10.12
CA SER A 76 -22.50 23.20 10.44
C SER A 76 -23.85 22.51 10.54
N PRO A 77 -24.27 22.17 11.76
CA PRO A 77 -24.92 23.24 12.52
C PRO A 77 -24.80 23.08 14.04
N ALA A 78 -24.20 24.07 14.69
CA ALA A 78 -24.57 24.43 16.06
C ALA A 78 -24.43 25.95 16.25
N SER A 79 -25.12 26.71 15.39
CA SER A 79 -25.73 27.95 15.85
C SER A 79 -26.89 27.58 16.76
N GLU A 80 -26.58 27.12 17.96
CA GLU A 80 -27.44 26.94 19.12
C GLU A 80 -26.54 26.21 20.16
N TRP A 81 -26.14 26.71 21.33
CA TRP A 81 -26.72 27.66 22.27
C TRP A 81 -25.57 28.21 23.13
N ARG A 82 -25.44 29.53 23.27
CA ARG A 82 -24.69 30.12 24.39
C ARG A 82 -25.69 30.85 25.28
N CYS A 83 -25.83 30.37 26.51
CA CYS A 83 -26.39 31.14 27.62
C CYS A 83 -25.20 31.79 28.34
N ASP A 84 -25.01 33.09 28.13
CA ASP A 84 -24.67 34.13 29.12
C ASP A 84 -24.76 35.50 28.44
#